data_AF-A0A0J0XK87-F1
#
_entry.id   AF-A0A0J0XK87-F1
#
_cell.length_a   1.000
_cell.length_b   1.000
_cell.length_c   1.000
_cell.angle_alpha   90.00
_cell.angle_beta   90.00
_cell.angle_gamma   90.00
#
_symmetry.space_group_name_H-M   'P 1'
#
loop_
_entity.id
_entity.type
_entity.pdbx_description
1 polymer ?
#
loop_
_entity_poly.entity_id
_entity_poly.type
_entity_poly.pdbx_seq_one_letter_code
_entity_poly.pdbx_strand_id
1 'polypeptide(L)'
;MAKSLRSKTKLAARRRKAHMSHYAVADAERTARISERIMAKAAAKEDAEGDAEMEAEGDEEMKEEPKKISTSAPRGSRREEWRKSKGMEARPKLKGQNKLGRPISRHKAGKTKRRR
;
A
#
# COMPACT_ATOMS: atom_id res chain seq x y z
N MET A 1 -38.55 10.32 -24.81
CA MET A 1 -37.09 10.09 -24.68
C MET A 1 -36.80 9.28 -23.42
N ALA A 2 -36.24 8.07 -23.55
CA ALA A 2 -35.80 7.30 -22.38
C ALA A 2 -34.58 7.97 -21.71
N LYS A 3 -34.42 7.76 -20.40
CA LYS A 3 -33.26 8.27 -19.64
C LYS A 3 -32.03 7.39 -19.92
N SER A 4 -30.90 8.01 -20.28
CA SER A 4 -29.61 7.32 -20.44
C SER A 4 -29.14 6.65 -19.14
N LEU A 5 -28.33 5.58 -19.27
CA LEU A 5 -27.67 4.90 -18.14
C LEU A 5 -26.83 5.85 -17.27
N ARG A 6 -26.23 6.87 -17.89
CA ARG A 6 -25.40 7.87 -17.19
C ARG A 6 -26.17 9.11 -16.79
N SER A 7 -27.50 9.11 -16.93
CA SER A 7 -28.32 10.25 -16.51
C SER A 7 -28.20 10.48 -15.00
N LYS A 8 -28.03 11.74 -14.59
CA LYS A 8 -27.81 12.11 -13.19
C LYS A 8 -28.93 11.61 -12.28
N THR A 9 -30.19 11.66 -12.73
CA THR A 9 -31.35 11.19 -11.98
C THR A 9 -31.32 9.68 -11.74
N LYS A 10 -30.95 8.86 -12.74
CA LYS A 10 -30.78 7.40 -12.57
C LYS A 10 -29.59 7.06 -11.68
N LEU A 11 -28.46 7.74 -11.85
CA LEU A 11 -27.27 7.53 -11.02
C LEU A 11 -27.53 7.88 -9.54
N ALA A 12 -28.21 9.00 -9.27
CA ALA A 12 -28.56 9.39 -7.90
C ALA A 12 -29.48 8.36 -7.23
N ALA A 13 -30.50 7.86 -7.94
CA ALA A 13 -31.38 6.82 -7.42
C ALA A 13 -30.63 5.51 -7.15
N ARG A 14 -29.70 5.10 -8.02
CA ARG A 14 -28.85 3.91 -7.81
C ARG A 14 -27.94 4.07 -6.59
N ARG A 15 -27.31 5.24 -6.42
CA ARG A 15 -26.48 5.53 -5.24
C ARG A 15 -27.27 5.42 -3.94
N ARG A 16 -28.49 5.98 -3.89
CA ARG A 16 -29.36 5.83 -2.70
C ARG A 16 -29.66 4.36 -2.40
N LYS A 17 -30.00 3.56 -3.42
CA LYS A 17 -30.26 2.12 -3.23
C LYS A 17 -29.03 1.36 -2.75
N ALA A 18 -27.83 1.69 -3.22
CA ALA A 18 -26.60 1.02 -2.81
C ALA A 18 -26.32 1.16 -1.30
N HIS A 19 -26.68 2.30 -0.69
CA HIS A 19 -26.35 2.59 0.71
C HIS A 19 -27.53 2.47 1.69
N MET A 20 -28.76 2.70 1.23
CA MET A 20 -29.93 2.85 2.11
C MET A 20 -30.96 1.72 1.97
N SER A 21 -30.74 0.75 1.08
CA SER A 21 -31.67 -0.37 0.89
C SER A 21 -31.03 -1.70 1.29
N HIS A 22 -31.80 -2.78 1.18
CA HIS A 22 -31.40 -4.16 1.50
C HIS A 22 -30.07 -4.60 0.86
N TYR A 23 -29.65 -4.01 -0.26
CA TYR A 23 -28.32 -4.26 -0.84
C TYR A 23 -27.19 -3.98 0.15
N ALA A 24 -27.27 -2.88 0.91
CA ALA A 24 -26.24 -2.54 1.89
C ALA A 24 -26.14 -3.58 3.02
N VAL A 25 -27.28 -4.10 3.47
CA VAL A 25 -27.36 -5.14 4.51
C VAL A 25 -26.75 -6.44 4.01
N ALA A 26 -27.18 -6.90 2.82
CA ALA A 26 -26.67 -8.14 2.24
C ALA A 26 -25.16 -8.08 1.93
N ASP A 27 -24.66 -6.91 1.51
CA ASP A 27 -23.23 -6.69 1.31
C ASP A 27 -22.47 -6.71 2.64
N ALA A 28 -22.99 -6.06 3.69
CA ALA A 28 -22.40 -6.07 5.02
C ALA A 28 -22.31 -7.51 5.60
N GLU A 29 -23.40 -8.28 5.52
CA GLU A 29 -23.42 -9.68 5.95
C GLU A 29 -22.43 -10.55 5.18
N ARG A 30 -22.27 -10.31 3.87
CA ARG A 30 -21.27 -11.01 3.06
C ARG A 30 -19.86 -10.66 3.52
N THR A 31 -19.59 -9.38 3.80
CA THR A 31 -18.28 -8.95 4.28
C THR A 31 -17.95 -9.53 5.66
N ALA A 32 -18.92 -9.56 6.59
CA ALA A 32 -18.76 -10.14 7.92
C ALA A 32 -18.39 -11.63 7.86
N ARG A 33 -19.14 -12.42 7.06
CA ARG A 33 -18.84 -13.84 6.86
C ARG A 33 -17.46 -14.09 6.25
N ILE A 34 -17.04 -13.24 5.32
CA ILE A 34 -15.70 -13.36 4.72
C ILE A 34 -14.62 -13.03 5.74
N SER A 35 -14.80 -11.97 6.56
CA SER A 35 -13.86 -11.66 7.62
C SER A 35 -13.76 -12.77 8.65
N GLU A 36 -14.88 -13.33 9.10
CA GLU A 36 -14.90 -14.47 10.03
C GLU A 36 -14.14 -15.67 9.46
N ARG A 37 -14.37 -16.01 8.19
CA ARG A 37 -13.66 -17.12 7.52
C ARG A 37 -12.17 -16.87 7.41
N ILE A 38 -11.76 -15.64 7.12
CA ILE A 38 -10.34 -15.26 7.03
C ILE A 38 -9.69 -15.35 8.42
N MET A 39 -10.35 -14.82 9.46
CA MET A 39 -9.86 -14.88 10.84
C MET A 39 -9.78 -16.32 11.34
N ALA A 40 -10.79 -17.15 11.09
CA ALA A 40 -10.78 -18.56 11.44
C ALA A 40 -9.68 -19.33 10.69
N LYS A 41 -9.44 -19.01 9.41
CA LYS A 41 -8.33 -19.61 8.65
C LYS A 41 -6.96 -19.16 9.14
N ALA A 42 -6.83 -17.91 9.57
CA ALA A 42 -5.59 -17.39 10.14
C ALA A 42 -5.29 -18.07 11.48
N ALA A 43 -6.28 -18.14 12.39
CA ALA A 43 -6.16 -18.84 13.66
C ALA A 43 -5.82 -20.33 13.46
N ALA A 44 -6.55 -21.03 12.59
CA ALA A 44 -6.25 -22.43 12.28
C ALA A 44 -4.86 -22.65 11.66
N LYS A 45 -4.27 -21.63 11.02
CA LYS A 45 -2.89 -21.69 10.54
C LYS A 45 -1.90 -21.54 11.70
N GLU A 46 -2.15 -20.61 12.62
CA GLU A 46 -1.33 -20.43 13.82
C GLU A 46 -1.38 -21.67 14.73
N ASP A 47 -2.55 -22.30 14.88
CA ASP A 47 -2.71 -23.55 15.65
C ASP A 47 -2.04 -24.76 14.96
N ALA A 48 -2.00 -24.80 13.62
CA ALA A 48 -1.36 -25.87 12.87
C ALA A 48 0.18 -25.73 12.79
N GLU A 49 0.71 -24.51 12.86
CA GLU A 49 2.16 -24.25 12.94
C GLU A 49 2.66 -24.35 14.41
N GLY A 50 1.77 -24.18 15.40
CA GLY A 50 2.11 -24.21 16.83
C GLY A 50 2.29 -25.60 17.46
N ASP A 51 1.86 -26.69 16.81
CA ASP A 51 2.00 -28.07 17.33
C ASP A 51 3.22 -28.83 16.74
N ALA A 52 3.94 -28.24 15.78
CA ALA A 52 5.08 -28.89 15.12
C ALA A 52 6.43 -28.16 15.31
N GLU A 53 6.47 -27.00 15.95
CA GLU A 53 7.69 -26.18 16.00
C GLU A 53 7.87 -25.49 17.35
N MET A 54 7.87 -26.28 18.44
CA MET A 54 8.33 -25.84 19.76
C MET A 54 9.76 -26.36 20.05
N GLU A 55 10.67 -26.24 19.08
CA GLU A 55 12.14 -26.22 19.29
C GLU A 55 12.82 -25.46 18.14
N ALA A 56 12.79 -24.13 18.20
CA ALA A 56 13.79 -23.27 17.58
C ALA A 56 13.74 -21.87 18.23
N GLU A 57 14.35 -21.80 19.41
CA GLU A 57 15.10 -20.66 19.97
C GLU A 57 15.01 -19.31 19.23
N GLY A 58 14.50 -18.28 19.93
CA GLY A 58 14.99 -16.91 19.80
C GLY A 58 14.11 -15.88 19.09
N ASP A 59 12.91 -15.57 19.61
CA ASP A 59 12.25 -14.29 19.31
C ASP A 59 12.64 -13.26 20.38
N GLU A 60 13.78 -12.60 20.16
CA GLU A 60 14.21 -11.45 20.95
C GLU A 60 13.15 -10.34 20.81
N GLU A 61 12.53 -10.02 21.94
CA GLU A 61 11.57 -8.94 22.15
C GLU A 61 12.10 -7.60 21.61
N MET A 62 11.76 -7.27 20.35
CA MET A 62 12.28 -6.10 19.64
C MET A 62 11.58 -4.82 20.14
N LYS A 63 12.02 -4.29 21.28
CA LYS A 63 11.71 -2.91 21.72
C LYS A 63 12.48 -1.91 20.85
N GLU A 64 12.00 -1.64 19.64
CA GLU A 64 12.50 -0.50 18.86
C GLU A 64 11.68 0.76 19.15
N GLU A 65 12.33 1.77 19.73
CA GLU A 65 11.84 3.15 19.70
C GLU A 65 11.46 3.55 18.25
N PRO A 66 10.49 4.45 18.02
CA PRO A 66 10.06 4.80 16.67
C PRO A 66 11.19 5.53 15.91
N LYS A 67 12.09 4.75 15.31
CA LYS A 67 13.10 5.23 14.37
C LYS A 67 12.31 5.87 13.23
N LYS A 68 12.57 7.15 12.95
CA LYS A 68 11.94 7.86 11.84
C LYS A 68 12.34 7.17 10.54
N ILE A 69 11.48 6.26 10.05
CA ILE A 69 11.73 5.48 8.82
C ILE A 69 11.76 6.47 7.65
N SER A 70 12.97 6.85 7.26
CA SER A 70 13.18 7.69 6.09
C SER A 70 12.85 6.86 4.85
N THR A 71 11.74 7.17 4.19
CA THR A 71 11.35 6.55 2.91
C THR A 71 12.37 6.80 1.78
N SER A 72 13.40 7.60 2.04
CA SER A 72 14.47 7.95 1.09
C SER A 72 15.71 7.04 1.15
N ALA A 73 15.79 6.11 2.11
CA ALA A 73 16.92 5.18 2.26
C ALA A 73 17.08 4.21 1.06
N PRO A 74 18.26 3.58 0.89
CA PRO A 74 18.48 2.53 -0.11
C PRO A 74 17.48 1.38 0.10
N ARG A 75 16.85 0.89 -0.98
CA ARG A 75 15.78 -0.13 -0.92
C ARG A 75 16.26 -1.53 -1.28
N GLY A 76 17.57 -1.79 -1.18
CA GLY A 76 18.15 -3.10 -1.51
C GLY A 76 17.89 -3.52 -2.95
N SER A 77 17.79 -2.57 -3.90
CA SER A 77 17.68 -2.97 -5.31
C SER A 77 19.01 -3.60 -5.74
N ARG A 78 18.95 -4.67 -6.55
CA ARG A 78 20.13 -5.35 -7.12
C ARG A 78 21.19 -4.38 -7.70
N ARG A 79 20.76 -3.26 -8.29
CA ARG A 79 21.65 -2.22 -8.81
C ARG A 79 22.35 -1.43 -7.70
N GLU A 80 21.68 -1.15 -6.60
CA GLU A 80 22.25 -0.45 -5.44
C GLU A 80 23.28 -1.33 -4.72
N GLU A 81 23.01 -2.63 -4.62
CA GLU A 81 23.92 -3.64 -4.04
C GLU A 81 25.18 -3.84 -4.88
N TRP A 82 25.03 -4.01 -6.20
CA TRP A 82 26.17 -4.09 -7.10
C TRP A 82 27.03 -2.82 -7.07
N ARG A 83 26.42 -1.63 -6.91
CA ARG A 83 27.17 -0.39 -6.76
C ARG A 83 27.94 -0.35 -5.45
N LYS A 84 27.30 -0.73 -4.33
CA LYS A 84 27.96 -0.83 -3.02
C LYS A 84 29.13 -1.83 -3.06
N SER A 85 28.96 -3.00 -3.66
CA SER A 85 30.03 -4.00 -3.79
C SER A 85 31.19 -3.54 -4.68
N LYS A 86 30.93 -2.59 -5.58
CA LYS A 86 31.93 -1.92 -6.40
C LYS A 86 32.46 -0.62 -5.78
N GLY A 87 32.22 -0.37 -4.49
CA GLY A 87 32.70 0.82 -3.77
C GLY A 87 32.07 2.13 -4.26
N MET A 88 30.99 2.07 -5.03
CA MET A 88 30.25 3.24 -5.52
C MET A 88 29.08 3.58 -4.59
N GLU A 89 28.68 4.86 -4.60
CA GLU A 89 27.47 5.29 -3.92
C GLU A 89 26.24 4.50 -4.40
N ALA A 90 25.42 4.03 -3.45
CA ALA A 90 24.26 3.18 -3.70
C ALA A 90 23.32 3.72 -4.79
N ARG A 91 23.17 5.05 -4.88
CA ARG A 91 22.44 5.74 -5.95
C ARG A 91 23.35 6.79 -6.61
N PRO A 92 23.29 6.97 -7.93
CA PRO A 92 24.06 8.02 -8.58
C PRO A 92 23.58 9.42 -8.15
N LYS A 93 24.52 10.36 -8.00
CA LYS A 93 24.20 11.79 -7.82
C LYS A 93 23.56 12.34 -9.09
N LEU A 94 22.47 13.09 -8.95
CA LEU A 94 21.86 13.83 -10.06
C LEU A 94 22.77 15.02 -10.36
N LYS A 95 23.36 15.04 -11.57
CA LYS A 95 24.19 16.14 -12.07
C LYS A 95 23.54 16.72 -13.32
N GLY A 96 23.63 18.04 -13.50
CA GLY A 96 23.13 18.74 -14.68
C GLY A 96 21.75 19.38 -14.52
N GLN A 97 21.23 19.89 -15.64
CA GLN A 97 19.96 20.58 -15.73
C GLN A 97 18.90 19.70 -16.41
N ASN A 98 17.63 19.87 -16.02
CA ASN A 98 16.52 19.24 -16.71
C ASN A 98 16.24 19.97 -18.04
N LYS A 99 15.31 19.45 -18.86
CA LYS A 99 14.92 20.07 -20.14
C LYS A 99 14.41 21.52 -20.04
N LEU A 100 14.12 22.01 -18.83
CA LEU A 100 13.67 23.37 -18.55
C LEU A 100 14.81 24.27 -18.00
N GLY A 101 16.07 23.82 -18.09
CA GLY A 101 17.25 24.57 -17.62
C GLY A 101 17.37 24.66 -16.08
N ARG A 102 16.56 23.92 -15.32
CA ARG A 102 16.60 23.94 -13.84
C ARG A 102 17.45 22.79 -13.30
N PRO A 103 18.09 22.94 -12.12
CA PRO A 103 18.82 21.86 -11.47
C PRO A 103 17.93 20.61 -11.34
N ILE A 104 18.47 19.45 -11.74
CA ILE A 104 17.76 18.17 -11.58
C ILE A 104 17.68 17.86 -10.09
N SER A 105 16.46 17.85 -9.54
CA SER A 105 16.20 17.54 -8.13
C SER A 105 15.50 16.19 -7.98
N ARG A 106 15.74 15.53 -6.83
CA ARG A 106 15.14 14.23 -6.49
C ARG A 106 13.63 14.33 -6.24
N HIS A 107 13.21 15.47 -5.72
CA HIS A 107 11.81 15.83 -5.54
C HIS A 107 11.38 16.67 -6.73
N LYS A 108 10.07 16.73 -7.02
CA LYS A 108 9.53 17.55 -8.12
C LYS A 108 9.67 19.06 -7.83
N ALA A 109 10.89 19.58 -7.66
CA ALA A 109 11.10 21.01 -7.50
C ALA A 109 10.74 21.68 -8.83
N GLY A 110 9.69 22.50 -8.81
CA GLY A 110 9.20 23.23 -9.98
C GLY A 110 8.08 22.54 -10.77
N LYS A 111 7.55 21.38 -10.36
CA LYS A 111 6.28 20.90 -10.93
C LYS A 111 5.15 21.54 -10.13
N THR A 112 4.34 22.39 -10.76
CA THR A 112 3.19 23.02 -10.12
C THR A 112 2.34 21.93 -9.45
N LYS A 113 2.02 22.14 -8.18
CA LYS A 113 1.12 21.24 -7.44
C LYS A 113 -0.21 21.29 -8.19
N ARG A 114 -0.53 20.23 -8.94
CA ARG A 114 -1.84 20.10 -9.60
C ARG A 114 -2.86 20.10 -8.47
N ARG A 115 -3.54 21.23 -8.26
CA ARG A 115 -4.67 21.35 -7.34
C ARG A 115 -5.72 20.37 -7.83
N ARG A 116 -6.01 19.36 -7.01
CA ARG A 116 -7.22 18.55 -7.11
C ARG A 116 -8.21 19.13 -6.13
#